data_AF-A0A822CXD7-F1
#
_entry.id   AF-A0A822CXD7-F1
#
_cell.length_a   1.000
_cell.length_b   1.000
_cell.length_c   1.000
_cell.angle_alpha   90.00
_cell.angle_beta   90.00
_cell.angle_gamma   90.00
#
_symmetry.space_group_name_H-M   'P 1'
#
loop_
_entity.id
_entity.type
_entity.pdbx_description
1 polymer ?
#
loop_
_entity_poly.entity_id
_entity_poly.type
_entity_poly.pdbx_seq_one_letter_code
_entity_poly.pdbx_strand_id
1 'polypeptide(L)'
;MASSALTLIQGAQHRAFIYQVSIIYIILMIVISIVNLIIGAVFYGQCANEPNIPIFLIVKGITICVLFSLNLIMVSSTFLNNTAIVFE
;
A
#
# COMPACT_ATOMS: atom_id res chain seq x y z
N MET A 1 -25.81 -30.31 -1.54
CA MET A 1 -24.63 -30.17 -0.65
C MET A 1 -23.34 -29.83 -1.39
N ALA A 2 -23.17 -30.16 -2.68
CA ALA A 2 -21.98 -29.78 -3.45
C ALA A 2 -21.94 -28.28 -3.89
N SER A 3 -23.09 -27.63 -4.16
CA SER A 3 -23.10 -26.24 -4.63
C SER A 3 -22.74 -25.21 -3.54
N SER A 4 -23.01 -25.51 -2.27
CA SER A 4 -22.62 -24.66 -1.13
C SER A 4 -21.12 -24.70 -0.86
N ALA A 5 -20.46 -25.84 -1.10
CA ALA A 5 -19.00 -25.94 -1.00
C ALA A 5 -18.29 -25.20 -2.15
N LEU A 6 -18.83 -25.31 -3.38
CA LEU A 6 -18.26 -24.63 -4.56
C LEU A 6 -18.30 -23.09 -4.43
N THR A 7 -19.42 -22.56 -3.92
CA THR A 7 -19.59 -21.11 -3.70
C THR A 7 -18.67 -20.57 -2.59
N LEU A 8 -18.42 -21.35 -1.54
CA LEU A 8 -17.43 -21.01 -0.50
C LEU A 8 -16.01 -20.95 -1.07
N ILE A 9 -15.62 -21.91 -1.91
CA ILE A 9 -14.28 -21.94 -2.53
C ILE A 9 -14.09 -20.77 -3.50
N GLN A 10 -15.08 -20.46 -4.33
CA GLN A 10 -15.04 -19.26 -5.21
C GLN A 10 -14.94 -17.96 -4.41
N GLY A 11 -15.66 -17.85 -3.28
CA GLY A 11 -15.58 -16.69 -2.40
C GLY A 11 -14.20 -16.50 -1.77
N ALA A 12 -13.54 -17.59 -1.35
CA ALA A 12 -12.19 -17.55 -0.79
C ALA A 12 -11.14 -17.14 -1.84
N GLN A 13 -11.23 -17.69 -3.05
CA GLN A 13 -10.34 -17.35 -4.17
C GLN A 13 -10.44 -15.87 -4.56
N HIS A 14 -11.66 -15.32 -4.62
CA HIS A 14 -11.87 -13.92 -4.95
C HIS A 14 -11.27 -12.97 -3.91
N ARG A 15 -11.36 -13.30 -2.62
CA ARG A 15 -10.73 -12.52 -1.54
C ARG A 15 -9.21 -12.55 -1.65
N ALA A 16 -8.62 -13.73 -1.86
CA ALA A 16 -7.16 -13.87 -2.03
C ALA A 16 -6.63 -13.03 -3.19
N PHE A 17 -7.34 -13.01 -4.32
CA PHE A 17 -7.00 -12.18 -5.48
C PHE A 17 -7.03 -10.67 -5.14
N ILE A 18 -8.08 -10.20 -4.46
CA ILE A 18 -8.17 -8.79 -4.03
C ILE A 18 -7.00 -8.40 -3.12
N TYR A 19 -6.63 -9.27 -2.18
CA TYR A 19 -5.49 -9.01 -1.29
C TYR A 19 -4.18 -8.89 -2.05
N GLN A 20 -3.91 -9.79 -3.00
CA GLN A 20 -2.70 -9.75 -3.82
C GLN A 20 -2.61 -8.45 -4.64
N VAL A 21 -3.69 -8.07 -5.32
CA VAL A 21 -3.74 -6.82 -6.09
C VAL A 21 -3.54 -5.61 -5.19
N SER A 22 -4.15 -5.61 -4.00
CA SER A 22 -4.03 -4.51 -3.03
C SER A 22 -2.59 -4.34 -2.53
N ILE A 23 -1.89 -5.45 -2.24
CA ILE A 23 -0.48 -5.42 -1.80
C ILE A 23 0.42 -4.85 -2.90
N ILE A 24 0.25 -5.30 -4.14
CA ILE A 24 1.03 -4.79 -5.29
C ILE A 24 0.82 -3.28 -5.46
N TYR A 25 -0.43 -2.82 -5.38
CA TYR A 25 -0.76 -1.39 -5.45
C TYR A 25 -0.08 -0.58 -4.34
N ILE A 26 -0.10 -1.08 -3.10
CA ILE A 26 0.53 -0.41 -1.95
C ILE A 26 2.04 -0.28 -2.16
N ILE A 27 2.71 -1.33 -2.64
CA ILE A 27 4.15 -1.32 -2.92
C ILE A 27 4.49 -0.26 -3.98
N LEU A 28 3.72 -0.18 -5.07
CA LEU A 28 3.91 0.83 -6.11
C LEU A 28 3.81 2.25 -5.57
N MET A 29 2.84 2.51 -4.69
CA MET A 29 2.64 3.83 -4.07
C MET A 29 3.80 4.20 -3.13
N ILE A 30 4.38 3.23 -2.41
CA ILE A 30 5.57 3.45 -1.60
C ILE A 30 6.78 3.80 -2.47
N VAL A 31 6.98 3.11 -3.60
CA VAL A 31 8.08 3.43 -4.53
C VAL A 31 7.95 4.86 -5.06
N ILE A 32 6.75 5.27 -5.51
CA ILE A 32 6.50 6.64 -5.98
C ILE A 32 6.78 7.67 -4.87
N SER A 33 6.41 7.34 -3.63
CA SER A 33 6.69 8.19 -2.48
C SER A 33 8.20 8.37 -2.24
N ILE A 34 8.98 7.29 -2.31
CA ILE A 34 10.45 7.34 -2.19
C ILE A 34 11.05 8.20 -3.30
N VAL A 35 10.56 8.06 -4.54
CA VAL A 35 11.01 8.89 -5.67
C VAL A 35 10.74 10.37 -5.41
N ASN A 36 9.55 10.74 -4.91
CA ASN A 36 9.25 12.14 -4.56
C ASN A 36 10.18 12.68 -3.46
N LEU A 37 10.51 11.84 -2.48
CA LEU A 37 11.46 12.17 -1.41
C LEU A 37 12.86 12.43 -1.95
N ILE A 38 13.36 11.56 -2.84
CA ILE A 38 14.68 11.69 -3.45
C ILE A 38 14.73 12.97 -4.31
N ILE A 39 13.74 13.19 -5.17
CA ILE A 39 13.69 14.39 -6.01
C ILE A 39 13.66 15.65 -5.13
N GLY A 40 12.78 15.68 -4.14
CA GLY A 40 12.68 16.83 -3.24
C GLY A 40 13.97 17.07 -2.44
N ALA A 41 14.69 16.02 -2.03
CA ALA A 41 15.97 16.15 -1.32
C ALA A 41 17.12 16.59 -2.23
N VAL A 42 17.21 16.06 -3.46
CA VAL A 42 18.26 16.40 -4.43
C VAL A 42 18.15 17.86 -4.88
N PHE A 43 16.94 18.34 -5.13
CA PHE A 43 16.69 19.71 -5.58
C PHE A 43 16.47 20.70 -4.43
N TYR A 44 16.64 20.26 -3.18
CA TYR A 44 16.51 21.13 -2.00
C TYR A 44 17.58 22.24 -2.06
N GLY A 45 17.12 23.49 -2.17
CA GLY A 45 18.00 24.67 -2.28
C GLY A 45 18.62 24.89 -3.66
N GLN A 46 18.39 24.00 -4.65
CA GLN A 46 18.85 24.21 -6.03
C GLN A 46 17.86 25.02 -6.87
N CYS A 47 16.57 25.02 -6.50
CA CYS A 47 15.53 25.79 -7.18
C CYS A 47 15.33 27.15 -6.51
N ALA A 48 16.13 28.15 -6.89
CA ALA A 48 16.03 29.52 -6.37
C ALA A 48 14.68 30.20 -6.70
N ASN A 49 14.06 29.85 -7.84
CA ASN A 49 12.77 30.41 -8.25
C ASN A 49 11.56 29.76 -7.56
N GLU A 50 11.70 28.52 -7.06
CA GLU A 50 10.58 27.72 -6.54
C GLU A 50 10.99 26.92 -5.28
N PRO A 51 11.35 27.61 -4.17
CA PRO A 51 11.88 26.95 -2.97
C PRO A 51 10.88 26.02 -2.29
N ASN A 52 9.58 26.23 -2.52
CA ASN A 52 8.51 25.46 -1.88
C ASN A 52 8.22 24.12 -2.56
N ILE A 53 8.59 23.93 -3.83
CA ILE A 53 8.29 22.70 -4.57
C ILE A 53 9.07 21.50 -4.04
N PRO A 54 10.40 21.58 -3.82
CA PRO A 54 11.16 20.46 -3.25
C PRO A 54 10.66 20.07 -1.85
N ILE A 55 10.32 21.07 -1.02
CA ILE A 55 9.75 20.86 0.32
C ILE A 55 8.39 20.16 0.22
N PHE A 56 7.52 20.62 -0.68
CA PHE A 56 6.23 19.99 -0.92
C PHE A 56 6.38 18.52 -1.34
N LEU A 57 7.34 18.21 -2.22
CA LEU A 57 7.61 16.83 -2.66
C LEU A 57 8.08 15.94 -1.51
N ILE A 58 8.93 16.45 -0.61
CA ILE A 58 9.38 15.74 0.59
C ILE A 58 8.19 15.46 1.52
N VAL A 59 7.41 16.49 1.88
CA VAL A 59 6.28 16.34 2.82
C VAL A 59 5.21 15.42 2.25
N LYS A 60 4.88 15.58 0.96
CA LYS A 60 3.94 14.70 0.26
C LYS A 60 4.46 13.26 0.21
N GLY A 61 5.74 13.08 -0.09
CA GLY A 61 6.42 11.78 -0.07
C GLY A 61 6.24 11.11 1.30
N ILE A 62 6.69 11.75 2.38
CA ILE A 62 6.60 11.22 3.75
C ILE A 62 5.16 10.87 4.11
N THR A 63 4.21 11.77 3.83
CA THR A 63 2.79 11.57 4.15
C THR A 63 2.24 10.32 3.47
N ILE A 64 2.49 10.17 2.16
CA ILE A 64 2.08 8.98 1.41
C ILE A 64 2.78 7.73 1.94
N CYS A 65 4.07 7.81 2.26
CA CYS A 65 4.83 6.67 2.78
C CYS A 65 4.21 6.13 4.07
N VAL A 66 3.92 7.01 5.03
CA VAL A 66 3.32 6.64 6.31
C VAL A 66 1.93 6.07 6.11
N LEU A 67 1.07 6.73 5.32
CA LEU A 67 -0.29 6.26 5.05
C LEU A 67 -0.29 4.85 4.43
N PHE A 68 0.54 4.61 3.43
CA PHE A 68 0.57 3.32 2.75
C PHE A 68 1.25 2.23 3.59
N SER A 69 2.21 2.58 4.44
CA SER A 69 2.79 1.66 5.42
C SER A 69 1.77 1.20 6.46
N LEU A 70 0.94 2.12 6.99
CA LEU A 70 -0.14 1.78 7.91
C LEU A 70 -1.19 0.88 7.26
N ASN A 71 -1.56 1.17 6.01
CA ASN A 71 -2.48 0.31 5.24
C ASN A 71 -1.89 -1.08 5.00
N LEU A 72 -0.58 -1.19 4.73
CA LEU A 72 0.07 -2.49 4.57
C LEU A 72 0.00 -3.33 5.84
N ILE A 73 0.20 -2.71 7.00
CA ILE A 73 0.13 -3.37 8.31
C ILE A 73 -1.31 -3.87 8.56
N MET A 74 -2.32 -3.03 8.32
CA MET A 74 -3.73 -3.42 8.49
C MET A 74 -4.19 -4.52 7.53
N VAL A 75 -3.76 -4.48 6.27
CA VAL A 75 -4.06 -5.54 5.29
C VAL A 75 -3.44 -6.86 5.74
N SER A 76 -2.18 -6.82 6.19
CA SER A 76 -1.46 -8.00 6.68
C SER A 76 -2.10 -8.60 7.93
N SER A 77 -2.52 -7.78 8.90
CA SER A 77 -3.18 -8.26 10.12
C SER A 77 -4.55 -8.88 9.84
N THR A 78 -5.31 -8.30 8.90
CA THR A 78 -6.61 -8.83 8.49
C THR A 78 -6.48 -10.17 7.79
N PHE A 79 -5.45 -10.34 6.96
CA PHE A 79 -5.15 -11.62 6.31
C PHE A 79 -4.82 -12.70 7.34
N LEU A 80 -3.92 -12.40 8.29
CA LEU A 80 -3.55 -13.32 9.37
C LEU A 80 -4.75 -13.76 10.22
N ASN A 81 -5.59 -12.81 10.66
CA ASN A 81 -6.80 -13.12 11.43
C ASN A 81 -7.77 -14.00 10.64
N ASN A 82 -8.01 -13.69 9.36
CA ASN A 82 -8.91 -14.49 8.54
C ASN A 82 -8.37 -15.89 8.27
N THR A 83 -7.05 -16.07 8.17
CA THR A 83 -6.47 -17.42 8.07
C THR A 83 -6.59 -18.19 9.38
N ALA A 84 -6.39 -17.56 10.54
CA ALA A 84 -6.48 -18.22 11.84
C ALA A 84 -7.88 -18.81 12.10
N ILE A 85 -8.94 -18.09 11.73
CA ILE A 85 -10.34 -18.52 11.89
C ILE A 85 -10.71 -19.68 10.95
N VAL A 86 -9.95 -19.91 9.87
CA VAL A 86 -10.19 -21.02 8.92
C VAL A 86 -9.53 -22.33 9.39
N PHE A 87 -8.61 -22.27 10.35
CA PHE A 87 -7.92 -23.45 10.90
C PHE A 87 -8.43 -23.90 12.27
N GLU A 88 -9.38 -23.18 12.87
CA GLU A 88 -10.21 -23.65 14.01
C GLU A 88 -11.54 -24.26 13.52
#